data_AF-A0A3A5UYP5-F1
#
_entry.id   AF-A0A3A5UYP5-F1
#
_cell.length_a   1.000
_cell.length_b   1.000
_cell.length_c   1.000
_cell.angle_alpha   90.00
_cell.angle_beta   90.00
_cell.angle_gamma   90.00
#
_symmetry.space_group_name_H-M   'P 1'
#
loop_
_entity.id
_entity.type
_entity.pdbx_description
1 polymer ?
#
loop_
_entity_poly.entity_id
_entity_poly.type
_entity_poly.pdbx_seq_one_letter_code
_entity_poly.pdbx_strand_id
1 'polypeptide(L)'
;MSGPDSMVTLQERMVNLVNQLNMPVLESSMVISRWTNRLLKQLTDHSSNIPDNLAHAWPLDVDPVESNSTFDLEKALSLVDRDRMDIFDTLIRVTLEEEEMLVSDALGVIRSWEHLVRTQLSQASGPGQLFSPTNIPDDF
;
A
#
# COMPACT_ATOMS: atom_id res chain seq x y z
N MET A 1 -13.02 18.57 7.52
CA MET A 1 -12.57 18.76 6.13
C MET A 1 -13.54 18.07 5.18
N SER A 2 -13.53 18.38 3.88
CA SER A 2 -14.32 17.58 2.94
C SER A 2 -13.64 16.23 2.71
N GLY A 3 -14.38 15.16 2.43
CA GLY A 3 -13.81 13.83 2.19
C GLY A 3 -12.65 13.82 1.17
N PRO A 4 -12.77 14.54 0.03
CA PRO A 4 -11.66 14.67 -0.92
C PRO A 4 -10.39 15.30 -0.33
N ASP A 5 -10.50 16.32 0.51
CA ASP A 5 -9.33 16.98 1.12
C ASP A 5 -8.58 16.03 2.06
N SER A 6 -9.32 15.21 2.82
CA SER A 6 -8.74 14.22 3.72
C SER A 6 -8.07 13.07 2.95
N MET A 7 -8.64 12.64 1.82
CA MET A 7 -8.01 11.67 0.92
C MET A 7 -6.69 12.20 0.34
N VAL A 8 -6.68 13.45 -0.14
CA VAL A 8 -5.47 14.11 -0.63
C VAL A 8 -4.42 14.23 0.49
N THR A 9 -4.85 14.60 1.70
CA THR A 9 -3.95 14.70 2.86
C THR A 9 -3.29 13.36 3.18
N LEU A 10 -4.05 12.27 3.19
CA LEU A 10 -3.51 10.93 3.39
C LEU A 10 -2.52 10.56 2.28
N GLN A 11 -2.90 10.78 1.02
CA GLN A 11 -2.05 10.53 -0.14
C GLN A 11 -0.71 11.25 -0.04
N GLU A 12 -0.72 12.57 0.15
CA GLU A 12 0.49 13.40 0.25
C GLU A 12 1.40 12.96 1.39
N ARG A 13 0.83 12.71 2.58
CA ARG A 13 1.61 12.25 3.74
C ARG A 13 2.25 10.89 3.49
N MET A 14 1.54 9.96 2.85
CA MET A 14 2.07 8.65 2.49
C MET A 14 3.20 8.76 1.46
N VAL A 15 3.01 9.55 0.38
CA VAL A 15 4.05 9.78 -0.64
C VAL A 15 5.30 10.38 -0.01
N ASN A 16 5.13 11.44 0.78
CA ASN A 16 6.25 12.12 1.45
C ASN A 16 7.04 11.18 2.36
N LEU A 17 6.34 10.37 3.17
CA LEU A 17 7.02 9.46 4.09
C LEU A 17 7.76 8.32 3.36
N VAL A 18 7.12 7.69 2.37
CA VAL A 18 7.73 6.61 1.59
C VAL A 18 8.99 7.10 0.89
N ASN A 19 8.96 8.30 0.31
CA ASN A 19 10.13 8.93 -0.29
C ASN A 19 11.20 9.29 0.74
N GLN A 20 10.82 9.88 1.88
CA GLN A 20 11.76 10.27 2.93
C GLN A 20 12.52 9.07 3.52
N LEU A 21 11.83 7.95 3.71
CA LEU A 21 12.43 6.73 4.27
C LEU A 21 13.04 5.83 3.19
N ASN A 22 12.98 6.26 1.93
CA ASN A 22 13.41 5.48 0.77
C ASN A 22 12.84 4.06 0.80
N MET A 23 11.56 3.96 1.15
CA MET A 23 10.99 2.73 1.67
C MET A 23 10.94 1.66 0.57
N PRO A 24 11.51 0.46 0.82
CA PRO A 24 11.52 -0.59 -0.19
C PRO A 24 10.12 -1.07 -0.56
N VAL A 25 9.92 -1.44 -1.82
CA VAL A 25 8.61 -1.87 -2.35
C VAL A 25 8.03 -3.05 -1.58
N LEU A 26 8.86 -4.01 -1.15
CA LEU A 26 8.42 -5.13 -0.33
C LEU A 26 7.78 -4.65 0.98
N GLU A 27 8.41 -3.69 1.65
CA GLU A 27 7.94 -3.16 2.94
C GLU A 27 6.65 -2.37 2.78
N SER A 28 6.62 -1.49 1.76
CA SER A 28 5.42 -0.74 1.39
C SER A 28 4.26 -1.67 1.13
N SER A 29 4.48 -2.72 0.33
CA SER A 29 3.44 -3.70 0.02
C SER A 29 2.87 -4.40 1.24
N MET A 30 3.71 -4.71 2.24
CA MET A 30 3.26 -5.38 3.46
C MET A 30 2.40 -4.47 4.33
N VAL A 31 2.80 -3.20 4.50
CA VAL A 31 1.99 -2.23 5.25
C VAL A 31 0.66 -1.99 4.54
N ILE A 32 0.70 -1.72 3.22
CA ILE A 32 -0.50 -1.51 2.40
C ILE A 32 -1.44 -2.72 2.47
N SER A 33 -0.93 -3.94 2.30
CA SER A 33 -1.74 -5.17 2.39
C SER A 33 -2.43 -5.31 3.74
N ARG A 34 -1.75 -4.99 4.86
CA ARG A 34 -2.39 -5.00 6.19
C ARG A 34 -3.53 -3.99 6.29
N TRP A 35 -3.33 -2.77 5.77
CA TRP A 35 -4.34 -1.72 5.78
C TRP A 35 -5.52 -2.06 4.87
N THR A 36 -5.29 -2.58 3.66
CA THR A 36 -6.34 -3.05 2.75
C THR A 36 -7.21 -4.08 3.46
N ASN A 37 -6.61 -5.11 4.06
CA ASN A 37 -7.35 -6.17 4.75
C ASN A 37 -8.14 -5.63 5.96
N ARG A 38 -7.52 -4.74 6.75
CA ARG A 38 -8.17 -4.13 7.92
C ARG A 38 -9.38 -3.29 7.52
N LEU A 39 -9.22 -2.38 6.57
CA LEU A 39 -10.27 -1.45 6.14
C LEU A 39 -11.37 -2.19 5.40
N LEU A 40 -11.02 -3.14 4.52
CA LEU A 40 -12.01 -3.97 3.84
C LEU A 40 -12.85 -4.75 4.83
N LYS A 41 -12.23 -5.39 5.84
CA LYS A 41 -12.96 -6.11 6.89
C LYS A 41 -13.92 -5.18 7.65
N GLN A 42 -13.44 -4.01 8.07
CA GLN A 42 -14.30 -3.03 8.75
C GLN A 42 -15.49 -2.60 7.88
N LEU A 43 -15.26 -2.41 6.58
CA LEU A 43 -16.31 -2.04 5.63
C LEU A 43 -17.32 -3.18 5.42
N THR A 44 -16.85 -4.42 5.26
CA THR A 44 -17.73 -5.60 5.10
C THR A 44 -18.55 -5.90 6.35
N ASP A 45 -18.02 -5.59 7.53
CA ASP A 45 -18.74 -5.81 8.80
C ASP A 45 -19.94 -4.83 8.95
N HIS A 46 -19.92 -3.69 8.26
CA HIS A 46 -20.93 -2.63 8.40
C HIS A 46 -21.72 -2.32 7.11
N SER A 47 -21.34 -2.91 5.97
CA SER A 47 -22.00 -2.72 4.68
C SER A 47 -22.13 -4.02 3.91
N SER A 48 -23.33 -4.28 3.41
CA SER A 48 -23.66 -5.45 2.59
C SER A 48 -23.44 -5.22 1.09
N ASN A 49 -23.27 -3.96 0.67
CA ASN A 49 -23.16 -3.58 -0.73
C ASN A 49 -21.92 -2.69 -0.90
N ILE A 50 -20.79 -3.34 -1.21
CA ILE A 50 -19.50 -2.69 -1.37
C ILE A 50 -19.21 -2.58 -2.87
N PRO A 51 -18.88 -1.39 -3.39
CA PRO A 51 -18.46 -1.22 -4.77
C PRO A 51 -17.30 -2.14 -5.14
N ASP A 52 -17.32 -2.72 -6.35
CA ASP A 52 -16.30 -3.68 -6.80
C ASP A 52 -14.87 -3.12 -6.74
N ASN A 53 -14.70 -1.82 -7.06
CA ASN A 53 -13.41 -1.13 -7.01
C ASN A 53 -12.86 -0.96 -5.59
N LEU A 54 -13.67 -1.17 -4.56
CA LEU A 54 -13.25 -1.23 -3.15
C LEU A 54 -13.17 -2.66 -2.64
N ALA A 55 -14.04 -3.55 -3.11
CA ALA A 55 -14.10 -4.94 -2.69
C ALA A 55 -12.90 -5.76 -3.19
N HIS A 56 -12.41 -5.45 -4.39
CA HIS A 56 -11.36 -6.21 -5.06
C HIS A 56 -10.14 -5.36 -5.39
N ALA A 57 -8.98 -6.02 -5.40
CA ALA A 57 -7.74 -5.37 -5.80
C ALA A 57 -7.82 -5.04 -7.30
N TRP A 58 -7.35 -3.85 -7.69
CA TRP A 58 -7.44 -3.42 -9.08
C TRP A 58 -6.64 -4.36 -9.99
N PRO A 59 -7.11 -4.60 -11.22
CA PRO A 59 -6.36 -5.40 -12.18
C PRO A 59 -4.99 -4.75 -12.44
N LEU A 60 -3.99 -5.56 -12.73
CA LEU A 60 -2.68 -5.04 -13.15
C LEU A 60 -2.72 -4.75 -14.64
N ASP A 61 -2.19 -3.60 -15.05
CA ASP A 61 -2.08 -3.22 -16.47
C ASP A 61 -0.81 -3.78 -17.14
N VAL A 62 -0.07 -4.64 -16.45
CA VAL A 62 1.21 -5.20 -16.88
C VAL A 62 1.22 -6.72 -16.76
N ASP A 63 1.85 -7.37 -17.73
CA ASP A 63 2.11 -8.80 -17.66
C ASP A 63 3.19 -9.07 -16.60
N PRO A 64 2.98 -9.99 -15.65
CA PRO A 64 3.98 -10.34 -14.65
C PRO A 64 5.25 -10.87 -15.31
N VAL A 65 6.41 -10.46 -14.80
CA VAL A 65 7.69 -11.01 -15.25
C VAL A 65 7.87 -12.39 -14.63
N GLU A 66 8.02 -13.42 -15.47
CA GLU A 66 8.41 -14.74 -14.98
C GLU A 66 9.83 -14.68 -14.42
N SER A 67 9.94 -14.89 -13.10
CA SER A 67 11.24 -14.99 -12.45
C SER A 67 11.65 -16.44 -12.29
N ASN A 68 12.80 -16.79 -12.85
CA ASN A 68 13.48 -18.07 -12.58
C ASN A 68 14.29 -18.02 -11.26
N SER A 69 14.22 -16.93 -10.49
CA SER A 69 14.94 -16.83 -9.23
C SER A 69 14.24 -17.65 -8.14
N THR A 70 14.83 -18.78 -7.76
CA THR A 70 14.50 -19.48 -6.51
C THR A 70 15.10 -18.68 -5.36
N PHE A 71 14.37 -17.66 -4.93
CA PHE A 71 14.75 -16.85 -3.79
C PHE A 71 13.94 -17.25 -2.56
N ASP A 72 14.62 -17.35 -1.42
CA ASP A 72 14.03 -17.74 -0.15
C ASP A 72 13.21 -16.59 0.44
N LEU A 73 11.89 -16.73 0.36
CA LEU A 73 10.94 -15.76 0.89
C LEU A 73 11.15 -15.52 2.39
N GLU A 74 11.41 -16.56 3.18
CA GLU A 74 11.64 -16.40 4.63
C GLU A 74 12.86 -15.53 4.89
N LYS A 75 13.90 -15.71 4.07
CA LYS A 75 15.09 -14.86 4.13
C LYS A 75 14.80 -13.41 3.74
N ALA A 76 14.01 -13.11 2.69
CA ALA A 76 13.60 -11.72 2.45
C ALA A 76 12.85 -11.14 3.63
N LEU A 77 11.86 -11.89 4.15
CA LEU A 77 11.02 -11.44 5.25
C LEU A 77 11.82 -11.18 6.54
N SER A 78 12.97 -11.85 6.72
CA SER A 78 13.89 -11.58 7.83
C SER A 78 14.72 -10.30 7.67
N LEU A 79 14.88 -9.78 6.44
CA LEU A 79 15.69 -8.60 6.12
C LEU A 79 14.89 -7.29 6.14
N VAL A 80 13.58 -7.40 6.33
CA VAL A 80 12.64 -6.30 6.38
C VAL A 80 12.88 -5.45 7.63
N ASP A 81 12.85 -4.14 7.47
CA ASP A 81 12.93 -3.20 8.58
C ASP A 81 11.55 -2.97 9.21
N ARG A 82 11.36 -3.51 10.41
CA ARG A 82 10.08 -3.42 11.13
C ARG A 82 9.81 -2.02 11.64
N ASP A 83 10.83 -1.29 12.08
CA ASP A 83 10.66 0.05 12.63
C ASP A 83 10.19 1.01 11.53
N ARG A 84 10.78 0.91 10.34
CA ARG A 84 10.33 1.68 9.16
C ARG A 84 8.87 1.39 8.80
N MET A 85 8.47 0.12 8.83
CA MET A 85 7.07 -0.26 8.58
C MET A 85 6.12 0.23 9.67
N ASP A 86 6.53 0.22 10.93
CA ASP A 86 5.71 0.68 12.06
C ASP A 86 5.53 2.20 12.04
N ILE A 87 6.55 2.94 11.56
CA ILE A 87 6.42 4.38 11.28
C ILE A 87 5.37 4.63 10.20
N PHE A 88 5.41 3.88 9.08
CA PHE A 88 4.42 4.04 8.01
C PHE A 88 3.00 3.66 8.46
N ASP A 89 2.87 2.55 9.19
CA ASP A 89 1.62 2.12 9.79
C ASP A 89 1.04 3.18 10.76
N THR A 90 1.90 3.81 11.55
CA THR A 90 1.51 4.87 12.48
C THR A 90 1.06 6.12 11.75
N LEU A 91 1.77 6.55 10.70
CA LEU A 91 1.37 7.69 9.89
C LEU A 91 -0.01 7.49 9.27
N ILE A 92 -0.29 6.31 8.70
CA ILE A 92 -1.61 5.99 8.15
C ILE A 92 -2.66 6.08 9.27
N ARG A 93 -2.47 5.34 10.37
CA ARG A 93 -3.41 5.33 11.51
C ARG A 93 -3.73 6.73 12.04
N VAL A 94 -2.70 7.52 12.34
CA VAL A 94 -2.85 8.86 12.91
C VAL A 94 -3.56 9.77 11.92
N THR A 95 -3.22 9.71 10.63
CA THR A 95 -3.87 10.54 9.62
C THR A 95 -5.35 10.18 9.48
N LEU A 96 -5.70 8.88 9.46
CA LEU A 96 -7.10 8.44 9.42
C LEU A 96 -7.91 8.95 10.63
N GLU A 97 -7.29 8.99 11.81
CA GLU A 97 -7.90 9.46 13.06
C GLU A 97 -8.02 10.99 13.11
N GLU A 98 -6.95 11.72 12.78
CA GLU A 98 -6.92 13.19 12.74
C GLU A 98 -7.96 13.76 11.75
N GLU A 99 -8.11 13.10 10.62
CA GLU A 99 -9.00 13.51 9.53
C GLU A 99 -10.44 12.97 9.69
N GLU A 100 -10.69 12.15 10.73
CA GLU A 100 -11.97 11.45 10.96
C GLU A 100 -12.49 10.75 9.68
N MET A 101 -11.60 10.09 8.94
CA MET A 101 -11.89 9.61 7.59
C MET A 101 -12.95 8.50 7.58
N LEU A 102 -13.83 8.56 6.58
CA LEU A 102 -14.70 7.43 6.25
C LEU A 102 -13.85 6.23 5.82
N VAL A 103 -14.24 5.04 6.29
CA VAL A 103 -13.55 3.78 5.95
C VAL A 103 -13.52 3.54 4.44
N SER A 104 -14.58 3.92 3.72
CA SER A 104 -14.64 3.81 2.25
C SER A 104 -13.60 4.69 1.55
N ASP A 105 -13.42 5.92 2.04
CA ASP A 105 -12.54 6.91 1.42
C ASP A 105 -11.08 6.53 1.68
N ALA A 106 -10.78 6.14 2.93
CA ALA A 106 -9.50 5.57 3.32
C ALA A 106 -9.16 4.33 2.48
N LEU A 107 -10.11 3.38 2.33
CA LEU A 107 -9.89 2.19 1.52
C LEU A 107 -9.66 2.55 0.04
N GLY A 108 -10.35 3.57 -0.48
CA GLY A 108 -10.12 4.07 -1.84
C GLY A 108 -8.68 4.50 -2.09
N VAL A 109 -8.10 5.28 -1.16
CA VAL A 109 -6.67 5.66 -1.22
C VAL A 109 -5.78 4.42 -1.10
N ILE A 110 -6.06 3.54 -0.13
CA ILE A 110 -5.23 2.34 0.06
C ILE A 110 -5.29 1.38 -1.16
N ARG A 111 -6.40 1.35 -1.92
CA ARG A 111 -6.50 0.58 -3.16
C ARG A 111 -5.62 1.12 -4.29
N SER A 112 -5.47 2.45 -4.42
CA SER A 112 -4.54 3.01 -5.41
C SER A 112 -3.09 2.66 -5.06
N TRP A 113 -2.74 2.71 -3.77
CA TRP A 113 -1.44 2.25 -3.27
C TRP A 113 -1.22 0.75 -3.48
N GLU A 114 -2.23 -0.08 -3.23
CA GLU A 114 -2.17 -1.52 -3.47
C GLU A 114 -1.89 -1.81 -4.95
N HIS A 115 -2.56 -1.09 -5.86
CA HIS A 115 -2.31 -1.20 -7.29
C HIS A 115 -0.85 -0.83 -7.65
N LEU A 116 -0.35 0.30 -7.13
CA LEU A 116 1.02 0.77 -7.36
C LEU A 116 2.06 -0.26 -6.92
N VAL A 117 1.98 -0.74 -5.68
CA VAL A 117 2.99 -1.67 -5.12
C VAL A 117 2.89 -3.05 -5.77
N ARG A 118 1.67 -3.54 -6.08
CA ARG A 118 1.51 -4.83 -6.78
C ARG A 118 2.04 -4.78 -8.20
N THR A 119 1.88 -3.65 -8.89
CA THR A 119 2.47 -3.43 -10.22
C THR A 119 3.98 -3.58 -10.14
N GLN A 120 4.64 -2.89 -9.21
CA GLN A 120 6.10 -2.99 -9.05
C GLN A 120 6.56 -4.39 -8.63
N LEU A 121 5.86 -5.04 -7.71
CA LEU A 121 6.17 -6.42 -7.31
C LEU A 121 6.01 -7.41 -8.47
N SER A 122 5.01 -7.23 -9.33
CA SER A 122 4.80 -8.10 -10.51
C SER A 122 5.94 -8.01 -11.52
N GLN A 123 6.68 -6.89 -11.50
CA GLN A 123 7.83 -6.64 -12.36
C GLN A 123 9.16 -7.00 -11.70
N ALA A 124 9.15 -7.48 -10.45
CA ALA A 124 10.36 -7.85 -9.73
C ALA A 124 10.87 -9.22 -10.20
N SER A 125 11.95 -9.23 -10.99
CA SER A 125 12.62 -10.42 -11.51
C SER A 125 13.71 -10.97 -10.56
N GLY A 126 13.93 -10.35 -9.40
CA GLY A 126 14.92 -10.82 -8.45
C GLY A 126 14.92 -10.09 -7.10
N PRO A 127 15.73 -10.57 -6.13
CA PRO A 127 15.63 -10.16 -4.73
C PRO A 127 15.98 -8.69 -4.51
N GLY A 128 16.99 -8.17 -5.23
CA GLY A 128 17.38 -6.77 -5.11
C GLY A 128 16.27 -5.79 -5.51
N GLN A 129 15.37 -6.20 -6.40
CA GLN A 129 14.23 -5.37 -6.82
C GLN A 129 13.13 -5.31 -5.76
N LEU A 130 12.97 -6.37 -4.95
CA LEU A 130 12.05 -6.35 -3.80
C LEU A 130 12.48 -5.32 -2.74
N PHE A 131 13.79 -5.09 -2.62
CA PHE A 131 14.39 -4.11 -1.70
C PHE A 131 14.72 -2.77 -2.37
N SER A 132 14.33 -2.59 -3.64
CA SER A 132 14.47 -1.30 -4.29
C SER A 132 13.46 -0.31 -3.74
N PRO A 133 13.79 1.00 -3.70
CA PRO A 133 12.85 2.03 -3.31
C PRO A 133 11.53 1.92 -4.07
N THR A 134 10.42 2.15 -3.38
CA THR A 134 9.10 2.21 -4.00
C THR A 134 9.08 3.36 -5.00
N ASN A 135 8.88 3.06 -6.28
CA ASN A 135 8.83 4.06 -7.33
C ASN A 135 7.44 4.71 -7.38
N ILE A 136 7.34 6.00 -7.05
CA ILE A 136 6.07 6.73 -7.06
C ILE A 136 6.08 7.67 -8.27
N PRO A 137 5.13 7.57 -9.22
CA PRO A 137 5.01 8.51 -10.34
C PRO A 137 4.83 9.96 -9.88
N ASP A 138 5.33 10.93 -10.65
CA ASP A 138 5.24 12.36 -10.32
C ASP A 138 3.79 12.88 -10.24
N ASP A 139 2.85 12.18 -10.88
CA ASP A 139 1.42 12.52 -10.95
C ASP A 139 0.52 11.63 -10.08
N PHE A 140 1.11 10.83 -9.18
CA PHE A 140 0.41 9.90 -8.30
C PHE A 140 -0.35 10.55 -7.12
#